data_AF-A0A1S3GU12-F1
#
_entry.id   AF-A0A1S3GU12-F1
#
_cell.length_a   1.000
_cell.length_b   1.000
_cell.length_c   1.000
_cell.angle_alpha   90.00
_cell.angle_beta   90.00
_cell.angle_gamma   90.00
#
_symmetry.space_group_name_H-M   'P 1'
#
loop_
_entity.id
_entity.type
_entity.pdbx_description
1 polymer ?
#
loop_
_entity_poly.entity_id
_entity_poly.type
_entity_poly.pdbx_seq_one_letter_code
_entity_poly.pdbx_strand_id
1 'polypeptide(L)'
;GCAAAGENEETVIIGLRLEDTNDVSFMEGGALRVSERTRVKLRVYGQNINNETWSRIAFTEHERRRHTPGERGLGGPAPPEPDSGPQRCGIRTSDIIILPHIILNRRTSGIIEIEIKPLRKMEKSKSYYLCTSLSTPALGAGGPGSASGAVGAKGGAGVAGLPPPPWAETTWIYHDGEDTKMIVGEEKKFLLPFWLQVIFISLLLCLSGMFSGLNLGLMALDPMELRIVQNCGTEKEKNYAKRIEPVRRQGNYLLCSLLLGNVLVNTTLTILLDDIAGSGLVAVVVSTIGIVIFGEIVPQAICSRHGLAVGANTIFLTKFFMMMTFPASYPVSKLLDCVLGQEIGTVYNREKLLEMLRVTDPYNDLVKEELNIIQGALELRTKTVEDVMTPLRDCFMITGEAILDFNTMSEIMESGYTRIPVFEGERSNIVDLLFVKDLAFVDPDDCTPLKTITKFYNHPLHFVFNDTKLDAMLEEFKKGD
;
A
#
# COMPACT_ATOMS: atom_id res chain seq x y z
N GLY A 1 -39.61 -3.34 77.97
CA GLY A 1 -38.45 -3.01 77.13
C GLY A 1 -37.25 -3.73 77.67
N CYS A 2 -36.77 -4.74 76.96
CA CYS A 2 -35.45 -5.34 77.18
C CYS A 2 -34.70 -5.19 75.86
N ALA A 3 -33.91 -4.12 75.75
CA ALA A 3 -32.92 -4.02 74.70
C ALA A 3 -31.81 -5.02 75.05
N ALA A 4 -31.72 -6.10 74.29
CA ALA A 4 -30.55 -6.95 74.30
C ALA A 4 -29.36 -6.10 73.85
N ALA A 5 -28.44 -5.82 74.76
CA ALA A 5 -27.12 -5.32 74.42
C ALA A 5 -26.44 -6.39 73.56
N GLY A 6 -26.42 -6.19 72.24
CA GLY A 6 -25.59 -6.99 71.35
C GLY A 6 -24.14 -6.71 71.71
N GLU A 7 -23.40 -7.74 72.09
CA GLU A 7 -21.95 -7.72 72.00
C GLU A 7 -21.60 -7.31 70.57
N ASN A 8 -20.94 -6.15 70.40
CA ASN A 8 -20.39 -5.72 69.12
C ASN A 8 -19.23 -6.65 68.79
N GLU A 9 -19.53 -7.85 68.28
CA GLU A 9 -18.50 -8.72 67.73
C GLU A 9 -17.84 -7.99 66.55
N GLU A 10 -16.52 -7.82 66.61
CA GLU A 10 -15.78 -7.03 65.63
C GLU A 10 -15.81 -7.73 64.26
N THR A 11 -16.17 -6.97 63.21
CA THR A 11 -16.07 -7.47 61.84
C THR A 11 -14.61 -7.61 61.43
N VAL A 12 -14.16 -8.83 61.17
CA VAL A 12 -12.80 -9.15 60.73
C VAL A 12 -12.84 -9.62 59.28
N ILE A 13 -12.13 -8.94 58.39
CA ILE A 13 -12.04 -9.29 56.97
C ILE A 13 -10.80 -10.17 56.73
N ILE A 14 -11.03 -11.40 56.31
CA ILE A 14 -9.99 -12.42 56.10
C ILE A 14 -9.50 -12.42 54.65
N GLY A 15 -10.34 -12.09 53.68
CA GLY A 15 -9.92 -12.03 52.28
C GLY A 15 -11.03 -11.65 51.31
N LEU A 16 -10.65 -11.45 50.05
CA LEU A 16 -11.53 -11.16 48.93
C LEU A 16 -11.30 -12.19 47.81
N ARG A 17 -12.37 -12.59 47.14
CA ARG A 17 -12.30 -13.42 45.95
C ARG A 17 -13.26 -12.89 44.90
N LEU A 18 -12.89 -13.06 43.64
CA LEU A 18 -13.77 -12.78 42.52
C LEU A 18 -14.97 -13.74 42.53
N GLU A 19 -16.19 -13.20 42.52
CA GLU A 19 -17.42 -14.00 42.49
C GLU A 19 -18.01 -14.08 41.09
N ASP A 20 -18.20 -12.92 40.46
CA ASP A 20 -18.90 -12.80 39.19
C ASP A 20 -18.52 -11.48 38.51
N THR A 21 -18.34 -11.49 37.19
CA THR A 21 -18.01 -10.30 36.41
C THR A 21 -18.75 -10.22 35.10
N ASN A 22 -19.19 -9.01 34.77
CA ASN A 22 -19.82 -8.70 33.50
C ASN A 22 -18.82 -8.64 32.31
N ASP A 23 -17.51 -8.68 32.59
CA ASP A 23 -16.42 -8.57 31.62
C ASP A 23 -15.24 -9.49 32.03
N VAL A 24 -14.20 -9.54 31.18
CA VAL A 24 -12.97 -10.33 31.38
C VAL A 24 -12.26 -9.91 32.65
N SER A 25 -12.42 -10.71 33.71
CA SER A 25 -11.63 -10.59 34.92
C SER A 25 -11.26 -11.98 35.41
N PHE A 26 -10.01 -12.13 35.85
CA PHE A 26 -9.49 -13.40 36.29
C PHE A 26 -8.42 -13.17 37.36
N MET A 27 -8.25 -14.17 38.23
CA MET A 27 -7.15 -14.19 39.19
C MET A 27 -5.94 -14.88 38.56
N GLU A 28 -4.82 -14.17 38.48
CA GLU A 28 -3.56 -14.69 37.93
C GLU A 28 -2.42 -14.34 38.89
N GLY A 29 -1.73 -15.36 39.42
CA GLY A 29 -0.56 -15.16 40.30
C GLY A 29 -0.85 -14.38 41.60
N GLY A 30 -2.05 -14.52 42.17
CA GLY A 30 -2.46 -13.79 43.39
C GLY A 30 -2.90 -12.33 43.15
N ALA A 31 -3.01 -11.90 41.89
CA ALA A 31 -3.53 -10.58 41.54
C ALA A 31 -4.87 -10.68 40.81
N LEU A 32 -5.82 -9.82 41.20
CA LEU A 32 -7.10 -9.65 40.53
C LEU A 32 -6.94 -8.71 39.33
N ARG A 33 -7.02 -9.23 38.10
CA ARG A 33 -7.01 -8.40 36.88
C ARG A 33 -8.42 -7.98 36.50
N VAL A 34 -8.63 -6.67 36.29
CA VAL A 34 -9.93 -6.14 35.89
C VAL A 34 -9.78 -5.08 34.79
N SER A 35 -10.74 -5.04 33.87
CA SER A 35 -10.79 -4.02 32.82
C SER A 35 -11.34 -2.67 33.33
N GLU A 36 -10.89 -1.56 32.74
CA GLU A 36 -11.43 -0.24 33.07
C GLU A 36 -12.92 -0.11 32.72
N ARG A 37 -13.64 0.81 33.40
CA ARG A 37 -15.08 1.06 33.19
C ARG A 37 -15.99 -0.14 33.43
N THR A 38 -15.52 -1.12 34.19
CA THR A 38 -16.30 -2.31 34.52
C THR A 38 -16.82 -2.26 35.95
N ARG A 39 -17.88 -3.04 36.19
CA ARG A 39 -18.39 -3.33 37.53
C ARG A 39 -18.10 -4.79 37.87
N VAL A 40 -17.54 -5.00 39.05
CA VAL A 40 -17.07 -6.32 39.48
C VAL A 40 -17.67 -6.67 40.83
N LYS A 41 -18.15 -7.90 40.98
CA LYS A 41 -18.62 -8.43 42.25
C LYS A 41 -17.53 -9.23 42.93
N LEU A 42 -17.17 -8.80 44.14
CA LEU A 42 -16.20 -9.47 44.98
C LEU A 42 -16.91 -10.12 46.16
N ARG A 43 -16.61 -11.39 46.40
CA ARG A 43 -16.98 -12.08 47.63
C ARG A 43 -15.95 -11.75 48.70
N VAL A 44 -16.45 -11.19 49.80
CA VAL A 44 -15.69 -10.91 51.02
C VAL A 44 -15.88 -12.05 52.01
N TYR A 45 -14.77 -12.55 52.55
CA TYR A 45 -14.75 -13.56 53.60
C TYR A 45 -14.30 -12.94 54.91
N GLY A 46 -14.92 -13.35 56.01
CA GLY A 46 -14.54 -12.85 57.32
C GLY A 46 -15.36 -13.43 58.46
N GLN A 47 -15.24 -12.80 59.62
CA GLN A 47 -16.09 -13.05 60.79
C GLN A 47 -16.99 -11.82 60.98
N ASN A 48 -18.26 -12.06 61.28
CA ASN A 48 -19.26 -11.02 61.55
C ASN A 48 -19.39 -9.96 60.46
N ILE A 49 -19.52 -10.44 59.22
CA ILE A 49 -19.84 -9.62 58.05
C ILE A 49 -21.26 -9.08 58.21
N ASN A 50 -21.39 -7.75 58.15
CA ASN A 50 -22.61 -7.00 58.36
C ASN A 50 -22.82 -5.96 57.23
N ASN A 51 -23.92 -5.21 57.30
CA ASN A 51 -24.27 -4.23 56.26
C ASN A 51 -23.33 -3.00 56.21
N GLU A 52 -22.42 -2.86 57.18
CA GLU A 52 -21.41 -1.79 57.24
C GLU A 52 -20.03 -2.27 56.76
N THR A 53 -19.88 -3.55 56.43
CA THR A 53 -18.56 -4.11 56.06
C THR A 53 -17.99 -3.48 54.79
N TRP A 54 -18.84 -3.00 53.87
CA TRP A 54 -18.40 -2.33 52.65
C TRP A 54 -17.62 -1.03 52.93
N SER A 55 -17.92 -0.32 54.03
CA SER A 55 -17.24 0.93 54.39
C SER A 55 -15.87 0.70 55.04
N ARG A 56 -15.56 -0.56 55.37
CA ARG A 56 -14.28 -1.01 55.97
C ARG A 56 -13.27 -1.51 54.95
N ILE A 57 -13.58 -1.40 53.66
CA ILE A 57 -12.73 -1.84 52.55
C ILE A 57 -12.33 -0.61 51.74
N ALA A 58 -11.07 -0.52 51.33
CA ALA A 58 -10.57 0.51 50.43
C ALA A 58 -9.40 -0.03 49.62
N PHE A 59 -9.07 0.67 48.54
CA PHE A 59 -7.89 0.39 47.73
C PHE A 59 -6.91 1.57 47.77
N THR A 60 -5.62 1.31 47.65
CA THR A 60 -4.57 2.32 47.55
C THR A 60 -3.65 2.06 46.37
N GLU A 61 -3.03 3.12 45.85
CA GLU A 61 -2.06 3.07 44.74
C GLU A 61 -0.63 2.80 45.22
N HIS A 62 -0.39 2.88 46.53
CA HIS A 62 0.95 2.74 47.07
C HIS A 62 1.30 1.28 47.32
N GLU A 63 2.42 0.85 46.75
CA GLU A 63 2.98 -0.46 47.00
C GLU A 63 3.53 -0.53 48.43
N ARG A 64 3.24 -1.64 49.11
CA ARG A 64 3.82 -1.97 50.41
C ARG A 64 5.34 -2.02 50.26
N ARG A 65 6.08 -1.11 50.93
CA ARG A 65 7.54 -1.21 51.05
C ARG A 65 7.89 -2.47 51.84
N ARG A 66 7.99 -3.62 51.17
CA ARG A 66 8.69 -4.78 51.73
C ARG A 66 10.18 -4.51 51.55
N HIS A 67 10.89 -4.29 52.66
CA HIS A 67 12.35 -4.36 52.64
C HIS A 67 12.73 -5.81 52.33
N THR A 68 13.25 -6.07 51.13
CA THR A 68 13.90 -7.32 50.79
C THR A 68 15.19 -7.42 51.60
N PRO A 69 15.45 -8.48 52.39
CA PRO A 69 16.72 -8.65 53.07
C PRO A 69 17.77 -9.09 52.04
N GLY A 70 18.32 -8.13 51.29
CA GLY A 70 19.15 -8.50 50.14
C GLY A 70 19.86 -7.38 49.38
N GLU A 71 20.10 -6.20 49.96
CA GLU A 71 21.07 -5.25 49.40
C GLU A 71 21.91 -4.64 50.54
N ARG A 72 23.06 -5.27 50.81
CA ARG A 72 24.13 -4.64 51.62
C ARG A 72 24.91 -3.69 50.71
N GLY A 73 24.50 -2.43 50.68
CA GLY A 73 25.38 -1.32 50.33
C GLY A 73 26.19 -0.89 51.56
N LEU A 74 27.50 -0.73 51.41
CA LEU A 74 28.43 -0.33 52.46
C LEU A 74 28.03 1.02 53.12
N GLY A 75 28.00 1.03 54.46
CA GLY A 75 28.35 2.21 55.27
C GLY A 75 27.21 3.17 55.64
N GLY A 76 26.37 2.76 56.59
CA GLY A 76 25.47 3.67 57.32
C GLY A 76 24.98 3.02 58.63
N PRO A 77 24.68 3.78 59.70
CA PRO A 77 24.19 3.21 60.95
C PRO A 77 22.86 2.48 60.72
N ALA A 78 22.68 1.35 61.39
CA ALA A 78 21.51 0.48 61.26
C ALA A 78 20.20 1.27 61.48
N PRO A 79 19.19 1.13 60.59
CA PRO A 79 17.85 1.62 60.89
C PRO A 79 17.28 0.81 62.06
N PRO A 80 16.35 1.37 62.86
CA PRO A 80 15.65 0.62 63.89
C PRO A 80 14.92 -0.58 63.26
N GLU A 81 14.83 -1.67 64.01
CA GLU A 81 14.14 -2.91 63.63
C GLU A 81 12.75 -2.59 63.02
N PRO A 82 12.30 -3.31 61.98
CA PRO A 82 10.96 -3.12 61.47
C PRO A 82 9.98 -3.53 62.57
N ASP A 83 9.20 -2.57 63.06
CA ASP A 83 8.00 -2.86 63.84
C ASP A 83 7.23 -3.94 63.09
N SER A 84 7.15 -5.13 63.70
CA SER A 84 6.30 -6.25 63.31
C SER A 84 4.83 -5.93 63.62
N GLY A 85 4.40 -4.73 63.21
CA GLY A 85 3.06 -4.19 63.34
C GLY A 85 2.42 -4.00 61.97
N PRO A 86 1.08 -4.01 61.90
CA PRO A 86 0.36 -3.79 60.65
C PRO A 86 0.69 -2.40 60.08
N GLN A 87 1.22 -2.36 58.85
CA GLN A 87 1.55 -1.10 58.19
C GLN A 87 0.28 -0.33 57.83
N ARG A 88 0.26 0.96 58.14
CA ARG A 88 -0.86 1.85 57.83
C ARG A 88 -1.00 2.02 56.32
N CYS A 89 -2.18 1.76 55.81
CA CYS A 89 -2.54 2.11 54.44
C CYS A 89 -2.68 3.62 54.32
N GLY A 90 -1.99 4.21 53.34
CA GLY A 90 -1.96 5.65 53.13
C GLY A 90 -3.20 6.19 52.42
N ILE A 91 -2.99 7.06 51.43
CA ILE A 91 -4.06 7.71 50.65
C ILE A 91 -4.90 6.66 49.91
N ARG A 92 -6.23 6.74 50.07
CA ARG A 92 -7.18 5.90 49.34
C ARG A 92 -7.30 6.38 47.90
N THR A 93 -7.36 5.45 46.95
CA THR A 93 -7.58 5.79 45.53
C THR A 93 -9.01 6.25 45.29
N SER A 94 -9.19 7.16 44.33
CA SER A 94 -10.49 7.55 43.79
C SER A 94 -10.87 6.80 42.50
N ASP A 95 -9.97 5.93 42.04
CA ASP A 95 -10.07 5.23 40.75
C ASP A 95 -10.92 3.95 40.87
N ILE A 96 -11.09 3.43 42.09
CA ILE A 96 -11.97 2.30 42.42
C ILE A 96 -13.00 2.76 43.46
N ILE A 97 -14.28 2.68 43.11
CA ILE A 97 -15.40 3.02 44.00
C ILE A 97 -16.05 1.73 44.49
N ILE A 98 -16.24 1.61 45.80
CA ILE A 98 -17.02 0.51 46.39
C ILE A 98 -18.46 0.99 46.56
N LEU A 99 -19.43 0.26 46.01
CA LEU A 99 -20.84 0.63 46.11
C LEU A 99 -21.35 0.43 47.55
N PRO A 100 -22.24 1.31 48.05
CA PRO A 100 -22.71 1.31 49.44
C PRO A 100 -23.78 0.24 49.71
N HIS A 101 -23.51 -1.00 49.30
CA HIS A 101 -24.41 -2.13 49.45
C HIS A 101 -23.63 -3.44 49.49
N ILE A 102 -23.95 -4.32 50.45
CA ILE A 102 -23.40 -5.67 50.53
C ILE A 102 -24.53 -6.70 50.55
N ILE A 103 -24.48 -7.65 49.64
CA ILE A 103 -25.42 -8.78 49.61
C ILE A 103 -24.88 -9.84 50.57
N LEU A 104 -25.47 -9.93 51.76
CA LEU A 104 -25.07 -10.88 52.79
C LEU A 104 -25.56 -12.29 52.42
N ASN A 105 -24.67 -13.27 52.48
CA ASN A 105 -25.01 -14.68 52.25
C ASN A 105 -25.02 -15.46 53.57
N ARG A 106 -24.00 -15.25 54.41
CA ARG A 106 -23.87 -15.79 55.78
C ARG A 106 -23.16 -14.76 56.66
N ARG A 107 -23.15 -14.93 57.99
CA ARG A 107 -22.34 -14.09 58.90
C ARG A 107 -20.83 -14.11 58.60
N THR A 108 -20.38 -15.06 57.77
CA THR A 108 -18.98 -15.23 57.37
C THR A 108 -18.66 -14.82 55.93
N SER A 109 -19.67 -14.44 55.13
CA SER A 109 -19.44 -14.00 53.75
C SER A 109 -20.52 -13.06 53.21
N GLY A 110 -20.10 -12.07 52.43
CA GLY A 110 -20.97 -11.16 51.70
C GLY A 110 -20.39 -10.81 50.34
N ILE A 111 -21.22 -10.32 49.42
CA ILE A 111 -20.83 -9.89 48.08
C ILE A 111 -20.91 -8.37 48.02
N ILE A 112 -19.79 -7.73 47.70
CA ILE A 112 -19.72 -6.30 47.40
C ILE A 112 -19.57 -6.08 45.91
N GLU A 113 -20.03 -4.94 45.42
CA GLU A 113 -19.86 -4.52 44.03
C GLU A 113 -18.94 -3.30 43.99
N ILE A 114 -17.95 -3.33 43.09
CA ILE A 114 -17.00 -2.25 42.87
C ILE A 114 -17.12 -1.71 41.45
N GLU A 115 -16.95 -0.41 41.28
CA GLU A 115 -16.96 0.31 40.02
C GLU A 115 -15.58 0.92 39.74
N ILE A 116 -15.04 0.63 38.56
CA ILE A 116 -13.69 1.01 38.18
C ILE A 116 -13.74 2.17 37.19
N LYS A 117 -13.08 3.28 37.52
CA LYS A 117 -12.97 4.45 36.65
C LYS A 117 -12.02 4.22 35.47
N PRO A 118 -12.17 4.99 34.37
CA PRO A 118 -11.21 4.95 33.26
C PRO A 118 -9.81 5.36 33.72
N LEU A 119 -8.79 4.70 33.18
CA LEU A 119 -7.39 5.06 33.41
C LEU A 119 -7.06 6.37 32.69
N ARG A 120 -5.98 7.03 33.12
CA ARG A 120 -5.46 8.22 32.42
C ARG A 120 -4.96 7.80 31.03
N LYS A 121 -5.11 8.66 30.02
CA LYS A 121 -4.75 8.40 28.60
C LYS A 121 -3.33 7.84 28.33
N MET A 122 -2.42 7.89 29.30
CA MET A 122 -1.03 7.44 29.19
C MET A 122 -0.74 6.14 29.95
N GLU A 123 -1.69 5.60 30.71
CA GLU A 123 -1.50 4.44 31.58
C GLU A 123 -2.21 3.22 30.99
N LYS A 124 -1.44 2.24 30.47
CA LYS A 124 -1.98 0.99 29.93
C LYS A 124 -2.47 0.03 31.02
N SER A 125 -1.86 0.09 32.20
CA SER A 125 -2.26 -0.66 33.38
C SER A 125 -1.77 0.01 34.66
N LYS A 126 -2.48 -0.21 35.76
CA LYS A 126 -2.16 0.34 37.07
C LYS A 126 -2.52 -0.67 38.17
N SER A 127 -1.65 -0.79 39.17
CA SER A 127 -1.85 -1.69 40.31
C SER A 127 -2.37 -0.96 41.55
N TYR A 128 -3.31 -1.59 42.23
CA TYR A 128 -3.92 -1.15 43.47
C TYR A 128 -3.78 -2.25 44.54
N TYR A 129 -3.72 -1.86 45.81
CA TYR A 129 -3.54 -2.75 46.94
C TYR A 129 -4.72 -2.62 47.91
N LEU A 130 -5.13 -3.75 48.49
CA LEU A 130 -6.26 -3.84 49.41
C LEU A 130 -5.92 -3.30 50.80
N CYS A 131 -6.79 -2.46 51.33
CA CYS A 131 -6.73 -1.93 52.68
C CYS A 131 -8.03 -2.18 53.44
N THR A 132 -7.90 -2.54 54.71
CA THR A 132 -9.03 -2.78 55.61
C THR A 132 -8.93 -1.89 56.84
N SER A 133 -10.07 -1.46 57.38
CA SER A 133 -10.11 -0.64 58.60
C SER A 133 -10.19 -1.54 59.84
N LEU A 134 -9.27 -1.39 60.80
CA LEU A 134 -9.37 -2.03 62.10
C LEU A 134 -10.02 -1.09 63.11
N SER A 135 -10.92 -1.61 63.94
CA SER A 135 -11.52 -0.84 65.04
C SER A 135 -10.63 -1.08 66.26
N THR A 136 -9.72 -0.16 66.59
CA THR A 136 -8.86 -0.32 67.77
C THR A 136 -9.74 -0.50 69.02
N PRO A 137 -9.67 -1.63 69.73
CA PRO A 137 -10.32 -1.74 71.03
C PRO A 137 -9.62 -0.78 71.99
N ALA A 138 -10.41 -0.04 72.78
CA ALA A 138 -9.90 0.85 73.81
C ALA A 138 -8.98 0.06 74.76
N LEU A 139 -7.67 0.33 74.70
CA LEU A 139 -6.70 -0.25 75.62
C LEU A 139 -6.97 0.33 77.02
N GLY A 140 -7.70 -0.43 77.85
CA GLY A 140 -8.15 0.05 79.14
C GLY A 140 -8.55 -1.07 80.10
N ALA A 141 -7.62 -1.97 80.42
CA ALA A 141 -7.64 -2.77 81.66
C ALA A 141 -6.29 -3.51 81.84
N GLY A 142 -5.30 -2.82 82.41
CA GLY A 142 -4.09 -3.48 82.91
C GLY A 142 -4.38 -4.15 84.26
N GLY A 143 -4.20 -5.47 84.33
CA GLY A 143 -4.00 -6.21 85.59
C GLY A 143 -2.53 -6.16 86.01
N PRO A 144 -2.20 -6.22 87.32
CA PRO A 144 -0.86 -5.91 87.81
C PRO A 144 0.08 -7.11 87.68
N GLY A 145 1.32 -6.88 87.22
CA GLY A 145 2.33 -7.94 87.20
C GLY A 145 3.69 -7.49 86.69
N SER A 146 4.61 -7.30 87.64
CA SER A 146 6.07 -7.33 87.53
C SER A 146 6.83 -6.06 87.08
N ALA A 147 7.78 -5.72 87.93
CA ALA A 147 8.67 -4.57 87.91
C ALA A 147 9.88 -4.78 87.00
N SER A 148 10.42 -3.69 86.44
CA SER A 148 11.82 -3.24 86.61
C SER A 148 12.23 -2.24 85.53
N GLY A 149 13.07 -1.27 85.89
CA GLY A 149 13.91 -0.54 84.94
C GLY A 149 13.55 0.93 84.70
N ALA A 150 13.90 1.79 85.65
CA ALA A 150 13.97 3.24 85.45
C ALA A 150 15.25 3.63 84.67
N VAL A 151 15.13 4.45 83.62
CA VAL A 151 16.10 5.50 83.26
C VAL A 151 15.34 6.68 82.66
N GLY A 152 15.54 7.87 83.21
CA GLY A 152 14.71 9.05 82.99
C GLY A 152 15.02 9.89 81.74
N ALA A 153 14.04 10.68 81.36
CA ALA A 153 14.21 11.91 80.61
C ALA A 153 13.30 13.00 81.21
N LYS A 154 13.88 14.19 81.34
CA LYS A 154 13.39 15.37 82.08
C LYS A 154 12.10 15.97 81.51
N GLY A 155 11.18 16.30 82.42
CA GLY A 155 10.60 17.64 82.62
C GLY A 155 9.77 18.27 81.50
N GLY A 156 8.44 18.27 81.69
CA GLY A 156 7.50 19.18 81.02
C GLY A 156 6.12 19.09 81.68
N ALA A 157 5.64 20.20 82.22
CA ALA A 157 4.49 20.31 83.12
C ALA A 157 3.16 19.82 82.52
N GLY A 158 2.31 19.27 83.39
CA GLY A 158 1.07 18.62 83.02
C GLY A 158 -0.07 19.56 82.63
N VAL A 159 -1.01 18.97 81.89
CA VAL A 159 -2.43 19.32 81.91
C VAL A 159 -3.21 18.00 81.77
N ALA A 160 -3.73 17.51 82.89
CA ALA A 160 -4.67 16.39 82.93
C ALA A 160 -6.09 16.94 82.82
N GLY A 161 -6.89 16.38 81.90
CA GLY A 161 -8.32 16.68 81.79
C GLY A 161 -8.76 17.17 80.41
N LEU A 162 -8.71 16.31 79.40
CA LEU A 162 -9.57 16.39 78.21
C LEU A 162 -10.24 15.02 78.00
N PRO A 163 -11.53 14.96 77.61
CA PRO A 163 -12.13 13.72 77.14
C PRO A 163 -11.38 13.23 75.89
N PRO A 164 -11.32 11.91 75.63
CA PRO A 164 -10.70 11.42 74.40
C PRO A 164 -11.39 12.08 73.19
N PRO A 165 -10.63 12.51 72.16
CA PRO A 165 -11.23 13.14 71.00
C PRO A 165 -12.23 12.18 70.32
N PRO A 166 -13.33 12.70 69.73
CA PRO A 166 -14.44 11.90 69.20
C PRO A 166 -14.12 11.13 67.91
N TRP A 167 -12.86 11.08 67.50
CA TRP A 167 -12.41 10.18 66.46
C TRP A 167 -11.79 8.96 67.15
N ALA A 168 -12.51 7.84 67.21
CA ALA A 168 -11.84 6.56 67.19
C ALA A 168 -11.17 6.50 65.81
N GLU A 169 -9.85 6.76 65.74
CA GLU A 169 -9.08 6.74 64.49
C GLU A 169 -9.21 5.33 63.90
N THR A 170 -10.08 5.18 62.91
CA THR A 170 -10.21 3.92 62.18
C THR A 170 -8.89 3.75 61.45
N THR A 171 -8.03 2.90 61.99
CA THR A 171 -6.68 2.73 61.46
C THR A 171 -6.78 1.78 60.27
N TRP A 172 -6.50 2.31 59.08
CA TRP A 172 -6.46 1.52 57.86
C TRP A 172 -5.14 0.80 57.77
N ILE A 173 -5.17 -0.51 57.57
CA ILE A 173 -3.98 -1.35 57.45
C ILE A 173 -3.99 -2.07 56.11
N TYR A 174 -2.80 -2.34 55.58
CA TYR A 174 -2.68 -3.26 54.45
C TYR A 174 -3.17 -4.64 54.90
N HIS A 175 -4.00 -5.25 54.07
CA HIS A 175 -4.38 -6.64 54.30
C HIS A 175 -3.15 -7.54 54.05
N ASP A 176 -2.95 -8.58 54.88
CA ASP A 176 -1.75 -9.42 54.83
C ASP A 176 -1.93 -10.69 53.97
N GLY A 177 -3.05 -10.80 53.25
CA GLY A 177 -3.33 -11.90 52.35
C GLY A 177 -2.49 -11.89 51.07
N GLU A 178 -2.32 -13.07 50.47
CA GLU A 178 -1.65 -13.23 49.17
C GLU A 178 -2.46 -12.60 48.02
N ASP A 179 -3.78 -12.44 48.18
CA ASP A 179 -4.73 -11.91 47.18
C ASP A 179 -4.99 -10.39 47.31
N THR A 180 -3.96 -9.61 47.63
CA THR A 180 -4.14 -8.17 47.99
C THR A 180 -3.87 -7.21 46.85
N LYS A 181 -3.47 -7.71 45.69
CA LYS A 181 -3.13 -6.88 44.52
C LYS A 181 -4.26 -6.93 43.49
N MET A 182 -4.72 -5.76 43.04
CA MET A 182 -5.65 -5.61 41.93
C MET A 182 -4.95 -4.86 40.81
N ILE A 183 -4.98 -5.37 39.58
CA ILE A 183 -4.40 -4.74 38.41
C ILE A 183 -5.56 -4.31 37.52
N VAL A 184 -5.72 -3.00 37.33
CA VAL A 184 -6.67 -2.47 36.36
C VAL A 184 -5.93 -2.19 35.06
N GLY A 185 -6.43 -2.71 33.95
CA GLY A 185 -5.84 -2.52 32.62
C GLY A 185 -6.88 -2.14 31.58
N GLU A 186 -6.43 -1.48 30.51
CA GLU A 186 -7.24 -1.30 29.31
C GLU A 186 -7.18 -2.58 28.48
N GLU A 187 -8.21 -3.43 28.57
CA GLU A 187 -8.32 -4.56 27.66
C GLU A 187 -8.93 -4.12 26.33
N LYS A 188 -8.10 -4.15 25.27
CA LYS A 188 -8.58 -3.96 23.90
C LYS A 188 -9.54 -5.09 23.56
N LYS A 189 -10.84 -4.78 23.46
CA LYS A 189 -11.82 -5.70 22.88
C LYS A 189 -11.50 -5.85 21.39
N PHE A 190 -10.81 -6.92 21.01
CA PHE A 190 -10.65 -7.27 19.60
C PHE A 190 -12.04 -7.44 18.99
N LEU A 191 -12.36 -6.66 17.96
CA LEU A 191 -13.68 -6.68 17.29
C LEU A 191 -13.99 -8.06 16.65
N LEU A 192 -12.96 -8.88 16.42
CA LEU A 192 -13.01 -10.21 15.82
C LEU A 192 -12.07 -11.17 16.56
N PRO A 193 -12.38 -12.49 16.61
CA PRO A 193 -11.46 -13.47 17.17
C PRO A 193 -10.13 -13.47 16.39
N PHE A 194 -9.01 -13.63 17.10
CA PHE A 194 -7.64 -13.50 16.57
C PHE A 194 -7.41 -14.26 15.25
N TRP A 195 -7.92 -15.50 15.15
CA TRP A 195 -7.81 -16.32 13.94
C TRP A 195 -8.51 -15.70 12.72
N LEU A 196 -9.70 -15.10 12.91
CA LEU A 196 -10.39 -14.39 11.83
C LEU A 196 -9.64 -13.11 11.44
N GLN A 197 -9.03 -12.42 12.41
CA GLN A 197 -8.24 -11.23 12.14
C GLN A 197 -7.00 -11.55 11.29
N VAL A 198 -6.30 -12.66 11.57
CA VAL A 198 -5.15 -13.12 10.78
C VAL A 198 -5.58 -13.50 9.35
N ILE A 199 -6.69 -14.23 9.19
CA ILE A 199 -7.24 -14.57 7.87
C ILE A 199 -7.60 -13.30 7.09
N PHE A 200 -8.22 -12.32 7.76
CA PHE A 200 -8.62 -11.07 7.12
C PHE A 200 -7.42 -10.21 6.71
N ILE A 201 -6.38 -10.13 7.54
CA ILE A 201 -5.09 -9.48 7.23
C ILE A 201 -4.44 -10.15 6.02
N SER A 202 -4.39 -11.48 5.99
CA SER A 202 -3.83 -12.22 4.85
C SER A 202 -4.60 -11.94 3.55
N LEU A 203 -5.94 -11.89 3.61
CA LEU A 203 -6.78 -11.54 2.46
C LEU A 203 -6.52 -10.11 1.97
N LEU A 204 -6.45 -9.13 2.88
CA LEU A 204 -6.17 -7.73 2.56
C LEU A 204 -4.79 -7.57 1.93
N LEU A 205 -3.77 -8.28 2.43
CA LEU A 205 -2.42 -8.28 1.87
C LEU A 205 -2.41 -8.79 0.42
N CYS A 206 -3.10 -9.90 0.15
CA CYS A 206 -3.25 -10.42 -1.22
C CYS A 206 -3.99 -9.44 -2.14
N LEU A 207 -5.01 -8.76 -1.61
CA LEU A 207 -5.81 -7.81 -2.38
C LEU A 207 -5.04 -6.52 -2.70
N SER A 208 -4.26 -6.02 -1.74
CA SER A 208 -3.27 -4.94 -1.92
C SER A 208 -2.29 -5.29 -3.03
N GLY A 209 -1.69 -6.50 -2.95
CA GLY A 209 -0.83 -7.06 -3.97
C GLY A 209 -1.43 -7.05 -5.36
N MET A 210 -2.66 -7.53 -5.46
CA MET A 210 -3.37 -7.57 -6.73
C MET A 210 -3.64 -6.16 -7.27
N PHE A 211 -4.06 -5.19 -6.47
CA PHE A 211 -4.29 -3.82 -6.96
C PHE A 211 -3.01 -3.14 -7.44
N SER A 212 -1.95 -3.24 -6.65
CA SER A 212 -0.65 -2.68 -7.00
C SER A 212 -0.07 -3.33 -8.27
N GLY A 213 -0.14 -4.65 -8.35
CA GLY A 213 0.29 -5.42 -9.52
C GLY A 213 -0.53 -5.12 -10.78
N LEU A 214 -1.86 -5.08 -10.68
CA LEU A 214 -2.73 -4.76 -11.81
C LEU A 214 -2.59 -3.31 -12.26
N ASN A 215 -2.31 -2.38 -11.36
CA ASN A 215 -2.06 -1.00 -11.73
C ASN A 215 -0.86 -0.91 -12.69
N LEU A 216 0.27 -1.54 -12.34
CA LEU A 216 1.43 -1.60 -13.22
C LEU A 216 1.15 -2.43 -14.48
N GLY A 217 0.61 -3.64 -14.32
CA GLY A 217 0.42 -4.60 -15.41
C GLY A 217 -0.58 -4.15 -16.47
N LEU A 218 -1.72 -3.58 -16.07
CA LEU A 218 -2.73 -3.10 -17.01
C LEU A 218 -2.35 -1.76 -17.63
N MET A 219 -1.66 -0.88 -16.89
CA MET A 219 -1.20 0.40 -17.45
C MET A 219 -0.03 0.22 -18.43
N ALA A 220 0.82 -0.78 -18.21
CA ALA A 220 1.89 -1.13 -19.15
C ALA A 220 1.37 -1.66 -20.49
N LEU A 221 0.16 -2.23 -20.53
CA LEU A 221 -0.50 -2.67 -21.77
C LEU A 221 -1.11 -1.47 -22.49
N ASP A 222 -0.50 -1.04 -23.59
CA ASP A 222 -1.04 -0.01 -24.47
C ASP A 222 -2.29 -0.55 -25.23
N PRO A 223 -3.41 0.20 -25.31
CA PRO A 223 -4.50 -0.11 -26.23
C PRO A 223 -4.08 -0.54 -27.64
N MET A 224 -3.02 0.04 -28.19
CA MET A 224 -2.52 -0.33 -29.52
C MET A 224 -1.86 -1.71 -29.54
N GLU A 225 -0.95 -1.98 -28.60
CA GLU A 225 -0.35 -3.32 -28.44
C GLU A 225 -1.43 -4.37 -28.23
N LEU A 226 -2.45 -4.05 -27.43
CA LEU A 226 -3.58 -4.94 -27.18
C LEU A 226 -4.33 -5.26 -28.48
N ARG A 227 -4.54 -4.29 -29.37
CA ARG A 227 -5.14 -4.53 -30.70
C ARG A 227 -4.24 -5.36 -31.62
N ILE A 228 -2.93 -5.14 -31.58
CA ILE A 228 -1.96 -5.95 -32.34
C ILE A 228 -2.05 -7.41 -31.88
N VAL A 229 -2.03 -7.66 -30.56
CA VAL A 229 -2.16 -9.00 -29.97
C VAL A 229 -3.52 -9.64 -30.29
N GLN A 230 -4.60 -8.86 -30.38
CA GLN A 230 -5.91 -9.39 -30.80
C GLN A 230 -5.93 -9.90 -32.25
N ASN A 231 -5.11 -9.35 -33.13
CA ASN A 231 -5.05 -9.75 -34.54
C ASN A 231 -4.00 -10.83 -34.79
N CYS A 232 -2.81 -10.68 -34.20
CA CYS A 232 -1.64 -11.50 -34.51
C CYS A 232 -1.28 -12.54 -33.43
N GLY A 233 -1.84 -12.43 -32.22
CA GLY A 233 -1.51 -13.32 -31.09
C GLY A 233 -2.10 -14.74 -31.20
N THR A 234 -1.73 -15.60 -30.25
CA THR A 234 -2.35 -16.92 -30.12
C THR A 234 -3.82 -16.81 -29.71
N GLU A 235 -4.65 -17.83 -29.99
CA GLU A 235 -6.09 -17.81 -29.65
C GLU A 235 -6.37 -17.49 -28.17
N LYS A 236 -5.49 -17.92 -27.25
CA LYS A 236 -5.58 -17.58 -25.83
C LYS A 236 -5.31 -16.10 -25.56
N GLU A 237 -4.23 -15.57 -26.12
CA GLU A 237 -3.84 -14.15 -25.98
C GLU A 237 -4.87 -13.22 -26.63
N LYS A 238 -5.43 -13.60 -27.78
CA LYS A 238 -6.52 -12.87 -28.43
C LYS A 238 -7.72 -12.73 -27.51
N ASN A 239 -8.13 -13.81 -26.84
CA ASN A 239 -9.26 -13.78 -25.90
C ASN A 239 -8.95 -12.93 -24.66
N TYR A 240 -7.73 -12.99 -24.13
CA TYR A 240 -7.29 -12.15 -23.02
C TYR A 240 -7.30 -10.66 -23.38
N ALA A 241 -6.73 -10.31 -24.54
CA ALA A 241 -6.68 -8.96 -25.04
C ALA A 241 -8.09 -8.39 -25.29
N LYS A 242 -9.02 -9.18 -25.83
CA LYS A 242 -10.45 -8.77 -26.01
C LYS A 242 -11.16 -8.47 -24.68
N ARG A 243 -10.84 -9.21 -23.61
CA ARG A 243 -11.45 -9.00 -22.29
C ARG A 243 -10.93 -7.74 -21.60
N ILE A 244 -9.65 -7.42 -21.80
CA ILE A 244 -8.98 -6.28 -21.14
C ILE A 244 -9.27 -4.95 -21.86
N GLU A 245 -9.37 -4.95 -23.19
CA GLU A 245 -9.54 -3.74 -24.01
C GLU A 245 -10.60 -2.74 -23.50
N PRO A 246 -11.85 -3.14 -23.18
CA PRO A 246 -12.87 -2.18 -22.78
C PRO A 246 -12.53 -1.47 -21.45
N VAL A 247 -11.78 -2.14 -20.57
CA VAL A 247 -11.38 -1.61 -19.27
C VAL A 247 -10.17 -0.67 -19.44
N ARG A 248 -9.19 -1.04 -20.27
CA ARG A 248 -8.02 -0.20 -20.56
C ARG A 248 -8.36 1.04 -21.40
N ARG A 249 -9.42 0.99 -22.23
CA ARG A 249 -9.91 2.17 -22.99
C ARG A 249 -10.30 3.34 -22.09
N GLN A 250 -10.66 3.07 -20.84
CA GLN A 250 -10.93 4.07 -19.82
C GLN A 250 -9.75 4.14 -18.82
N GLY A 251 -8.55 4.41 -19.33
CA GLY A 251 -7.30 4.30 -18.57
C GLY A 251 -7.27 5.15 -17.30
N ASN A 252 -7.57 6.45 -17.40
CA ASN A 252 -7.68 7.35 -16.24
C ASN A 252 -8.68 6.84 -15.17
N TYR A 253 -9.83 6.30 -15.58
CA TYR A 253 -10.81 5.74 -14.64
C TYR A 253 -10.32 4.45 -13.98
N LEU A 254 -9.68 3.57 -14.74
CA LEU A 254 -9.03 2.36 -14.24
C LEU A 254 -7.91 2.70 -13.24
N LEU A 255 -7.04 3.65 -13.59
CA LEU A 255 -5.93 4.15 -12.78
C LEU A 255 -6.46 4.68 -11.44
N CYS A 256 -7.43 5.60 -11.45
CA CYS A 256 -8.01 6.15 -10.24
C CYS A 256 -8.67 5.08 -9.37
N SER A 257 -9.39 4.14 -9.96
CA SER A 257 -10.08 3.06 -9.23
C SER A 257 -9.10 2.11 -8.54
N LEU A 258 -8.04 1.68 -9.23
CA LEU A 258 -7.03 0.77 -8.68
C LEU A 258 -6.16 1.46 -7.62
N LEU A 259 -5.77 2.72 -7.83
CA LEU A 259 -5.02 3.50 -6.83
C LEU A 259 -5.82 3.73 -5.56
N LEU A 260 -7.09 4.13 -5.68
CA LEU A 260 -7.97 4.33 -4.53
C LEU A 260 -8.18 3.02 -3.77
N GLY A 261 -8.42 1.92 -4.48
CA GLY A 261 -8.51 0.58 -3.89
C GLY A 261 -7.25 0.18 -3.14
N ASN A 262 -6.07 0.42 -3.73
CA ASN A 262 -4.78 0.12 -3.09
C ASN A 262 -4.60 0.91 -1.79
N VAL A 263 -4.83 2.23 -1.83
CA VAL A 263 -4.72 3.10 -0.65
C VAL A 263 -5.70 2.68 0.45
N LEU A 264 -6.95 2.38 0.08
CA LEU A 264 -7.97 1.93 1.03
C LEU A 264 -7.58 0.62 1.73
N VAL A 265 -7.04 -0.34 0.98
CA VAL A 265 -6.65 -1.63 1.56
C VAL A 265 -5.38 -1.52 2.39
N ASN A 266 -4.38 -0.75 1.94
CA ASN A 266 -3.15 -0.52 2.70
C ASN A 266 -3.45 0.17 4.04
N THR A 267 -4.30 1.20 4.03
CA THR A 267 -4.70 1.89 5.26
C THR A 267 -5.49 1.00 6.21
N THR A 268 -6.44 0.20 5.70
CA THR A 268 -7.20 -0.77 6.51
C THR A 268 -6.29 -1.84 7.12
N LEU A 269 -5.34 -2.35 6.34
CA LEU A 269 -4.35 -3.34 6.79
C LEU A 269 -3.46 -2.81 7.90
N THR A 270 -2.96 -1.56 7.78
CA THR A 270 -2.13 -0.93 8.81
C THR A 270 -2.90 -0.75 10.12
N ILE A 271 -4.16 -0.32 10.07
CA ILE A 271 -5.00 -0.16 11.27
C ILE A 271 -5.20 -1.51 11.98
N LEU A 272 -5.50 -2.58 11.23
CA LEU A 272 -5.69 -3.91 11.81
C LEU A 272 -4.40 -4.51 12.40
N LEU A 273 -3.24 -4.18 11.83
CA LEU A 273 -1.95 -4.59 12.36
C LEU A 273 -1.58 -3.83 13.65
N ASP A 274 -2.02 -2.58 13.80
CA ASP A 274 -1.85 -1.81 15.04
C ASP A 274 -2.59 -2.42 16.23
N ASP A 275 -3.79 -2.95 15.99
CA ASP A 275 -4.54 -3.67 17.00
C ASP A 275 -3.80 -4.92 17.51
N ILE A 276 -3.10 -5.65 16.62
CA ILE A 276 -2.35 -6.87 16.98
C ILE A 276 -1.01 -6.54 17.64
N ALA A 277 -0.26 -5.58 17.11
CA ALA A 277 1.13 -5.34 17.53
C ALA A 277 1.25 -4.68 18.92
N GLY A 278 0.17 -4.11 19.46
CA GLY A 278 0.10 -3.55 20.82
C GLY A 278 0.99 -2.32 21.08
N SER A 279 1.87 -1.99 20.13
CA SER A 279 2.79 -0.86 20.14
C SER A 279 2.80 -0.22 18.75
N GLY A 280 2.37 1.05 18.68
CA GLY A 280 2.19 1.74 17.40
C GLY A 280 3.45 1.84 16.54
N LEU A 281 4.63 1.91 17.16
CA LEU A 281 5.89 1.96 16.41
C LEU A 281 6.20 0.62 15.72
N VAL A 282 6.00 -0.51 16.42
CA VAL A 282 6.23 -1.84 15.84
C VAL A 282 5.18 -2.14 14.78
N ALA A 283 3.93 -1.74 14.99
CA ALA A 283 2.84 -1.86 14.02
C ALA A 283 3.18 -1.18 12.69
N VAL A 284 3.68 0.05 12.74
CA VAL A 284 4.06 0.82 11.54
C VAL A 284 5.20 0.12 10.81
N VAL A 285 6.28 -0.26 11.50
CA VAL A 285 7.44 -0.92 10.85
C VAL A 285 7.05 -2.25 10.20
N VAL A 286 6.31 -3.10 10.92
CA VAL A 286 5.90 -4.42 10.42
C VAL A 286 4.91 -4.28 9.26
N SER A 287 3.94 -3.37 9.36
CA SER A 287 2.97 -3.13 8.28
C SER A 287 3.63 -2.56 7.03
N THR A 288 4.55 -1.60 7.17
CA THR A 288 5.28 -1.04 6.01
C THR A 288 6.11 -2.11 5.31
N ILE A 289 6.88 -2.92 6.03
CA ILE A 289 7.70 -3.98 5.42
C ILE A 289 6.79 -5.03 4.74
N GLY A 290 5.71 -5.43 5.41
CA GLY A 290 4.76 -6.40 4.88
C GLY A 290 4.07 -5.91 3.59
N ILE A 291 3.58 -4.67 3.59
CA ILE A 291 2.93 -4.05 2.43
C ILE A 291 3.93 -3.89 1.28
N VAL A 292 5.13 -3.36 1.52
CA VAL A 292 6.10 -3.12 0.45
C VAL A 292 6.55 -4.42 -0.22
N ILE A 293 6.88 -5.46 0.57
CA ILE A 293 7.39 -6.70 0.00
C ILE A 293 6.25 -7.51 -0.64
N PHE A 294 5.20 -7.81 0.12
CA PHE A 294 4.16 -8.73 -0.31
C PHE A 294 2.97 -8.06 -1.00
N GLY A 295 2.69 -6.79 -0.70
CA GLY A 295 1.60 -6.00 -1.28
C GLY A 295 2.01 -5.15 -2.49
N GLU A 296 3.31 -4.92 -2.72
CA GLU A 296 3.75 -4.07 -3.84
C GLU A 296 4.80 -4.77 -4.72
N ILE A 297 6.02 -4.97 -4.20
CA ILE A 297 7.17 -5.38 -5.02
C ILE A 297 6.96 -6.75 -5.69
N VAL A 298 6.62 -7.78 -4.91
CA VAL A 298 6.46 -9.15 -5.46
C VAL A 298 5.31 -9.21 -6.47
N PRO A 299 4.09 -8.70 -6.16
CA PRO A 299 2.99 -8.70 -7.12
C PRO A 299 3.25 -7.86 -8.37
N GLN A 300 3.86 -6.69 -8.24
CA GLN A 300 4.24 -5.84 -9.39
C GLN A 300 5.25 -6.54 -10.30
N ALA A 301 6.25 -7.22 -9.74
CA ALA A 301 7.23 -7.96 -10.53
C ALA A 301 6.58 -9.09 -11.35
N ILE A 302 5.59 -9.79 -10.76
CA ILE A 302 4.85 -10.85 -11.46
C ILE A 302 3.96 -10.25 -12.57
N CYS A 303 3.23 -9.18 -12.25
CA CYS A 303 2.32 -8.51 -13.20
C CYS A 303 3.06 -7.78 -14.32
N SER A 304 4.29 -7.32 -14.09
CA SER A 304 5.15 -6.75 -15.14
C SER A 304 5.53 -7.78 -16.21
N ARG A 305 5.74 -9.05 -15.83
CA ARG A 305 6.10 -10.12 -16.78
C ARG A 305 4.88 -10.84 -17.39
N HIS A 306 3.80 -10.99 -16.62
CA HIS A 306 2.61 -11.75 -17.02
C HIS A 306 1.33 -10.88 -17.04
N GLY A 307 1.46 -9.60 -17.36
CA GLY A 307 0.37 -8.62 -17.27
C GLY A 307 -0.88 -9.00 -18.07
N LEU A 308 -0.71 -9.53 -19.28
CA LEU A 308 -1.82 -9.95 -20.14
C LEU A 308 -2.63 -11.10 -19.53
N ALA A 309 -1.95 -12.12 -19.00
CA ALA A 309 -2.61 -13.29 -18.40
C ALA A 309 -3.26 -12.96 -17.04
N VAL A 310 -2.52 -12.25 -16.18
CA VAL A 310 -3.02 -11.86 -14.85
C VAL A 310 -4.19 -10.88 -14.98
N GLY A 311 -4.07 -9.87 -15.85
CA GLY A 311 -5.13 -8.89 -16.11
C GLY A 311 -6.40 -9.53 -16.67
N ALA A 312 -6.29 -10.50 -17.57
CA ALA A 312 -7.46 -11.16 -18.16
C ALA A 312 -8.19 -12.08 -17.18
N ASN A 313 -7.45 -12.76 -16.30
CA ASN A 313 -8.04 -13.64 -15.28
C ASN A 313 -8.68 -12.84 -14.14
N THR A 314 -8.13 -11.69 -13.80
CA THR A 314 -8.64 -10.83 -12.71
C THR A 314 -9.65 -9.78 -13.18
N ILE A 315 -10.00 -9.76 -14.48
CA ILE A 315 -10.87 -8.73 -15.08
C ILE A 315 -12.23 -8.58 -14.39
N PHE A 316 -12.82 -9.70 -13.93
CA PHE A 316 -14.10 -9.68 -13.22
C PHE A 316 -13.97 -8.95 -11.88
N LEU A 317 -12.87 -9.23 -11.16
CA LEU A 317 -12.55 -8.62 -9.88
C LEU A 317 -12.21 -7.13 -10.06
N THR A 318 -11.43 -6.78 -11.08
CA THR A 318 -11.16 -5.37 -11.44
C THR A 318 -12.45 -4.61 -11.72
N LYS A 319 -13.37 -5.16 -12.52
CA LYS A 319 -14.67 -4.52 -12.80
C LYS A 319 -15.52 -4.36 -11.56
N PHE A 320 -15.53 -5.35 -10.67
CA PHE A 320 -16.22 -5.25 -9.38
C PHE A 320 -15.69 -4.08 -8.55
N PHE A 321 -14.38 -3.92 -8.43
CA PHE A 321 -13.79 -2.81 -7.68
C PHE A 321 -13.95 -1.46 -8.37
N MET A 322 -13.89 -1.40 -9.70
CA MET A 322 -14.23 -0.18 -10.44
C MET A 322 -15.67 0.23 -10.15
N MET A 323 -16.62 -0.72 -10.16
CA MET A 323 -18.02 -0.44 -9.82
C MET A 323 -18.19 0.00 -8.36
N MET A 324 -17.47 -0.62 -7.41
CA MET A 324 -17.53 -0.23 -5.99
C MET A 324 -16.95 1.18 -5.76
N THR A 325 -15.82 1.49 -6.39
CA THR A 325 -15.13 2.78 -6.23
C THR A 325 -15.70 3.89 -7.12
N PHE A 326 -16.61 3.55 -8.04
CA PHE A 326 -17.28 4.44 -8.98
C PHE A 326 -17.68 5.82 -8.42
N PRO A 327 -18.39 5.94 -7.28
CA PRO A 327 -18.82 7.26 -6.78
C PRO A 327 -17.65 8.21 -6.47
N ALA A 328 -16.48 7.67 -6.11
CA ALA A 328 -15.29 8.45 -5.82
C ALA A 328 -14.33 8.54 -7.01
N SER A 329 -14.10 7.43 -7.74
CA SER A 329 -13.13 7.38 -8.83
C SER A 329 -13.61 8.06 -10.11
N TYR A 330 -14.92 8.05 -10.41
CA TYR A 330 -15.48 8.68 -11.60
C TYR A 330 -15.30 10.21 -11.66
N PRO A 331 -15.63 11.00 -10.61
CA PRO A 331 -15.42 12.45 -10.65
C PRO A 331 -13.93 12.81 -10.73
N VAL A 332 -13.07 12.05 -10.04
CA VAL A 332 -11.61 12.25 -10.08
C VAL A 332 -11.07 11.96 -11.47
N SER A 333 -11.50 10.87 -12.12
CA SER A 333 -11.07 10.56 -13.48
C SER A 333 -11.57 11.60 -14.50
N LYS A 334 -12.80 12.09 -14.34
CA LYS A 334 -13.37 13.18 -15.17
C LYS A 334 -12.58 14.49 -15.03
N LEU A 335 -12.13 14.80 -13.82
CA LEU A 335 -11.26 15.95 -13.57
C LEU A 335 -9.90 15.76 -14.25
N LEU A 336 -9.32 14.56 -14.13
CA LEU A 336 -8.06 14.22 -14.79
C LEU A 336 -8.17 14.32 -16.31
N ASP A 337 -9.24 13.78 -16.90
CA ASP A 337 -9.53 13.89 -18.34
C ASP A 337 -9.68 15.36 -18.78
N CYS A 338 -10.23 16.22 -17.92
CA CYS A 338 -10.42 17.64 -18.21
C CYS A 338 -9.11 18.44 -18.15
N VAL A 339 -8.17 18.07 -17.27
CA VAL A 339 -6.91 18.79 -17.06
C VAL A 339 -5.80 18.26 -17.97
N LEU A 340 -5.70 16.94 -18.15
CA LEU A 340 -4.64 16.28 -18.94
C LEU A 340 -5.05 15.99 -20.39
N GLY A 341 -6.36 16.05 -20.72
CA GLY A 341 -6.89 15.60 -21.99
C GLY A 341 -7.13 14.08 -22.03
N GLN A 342 -7.89 13.60 -23.02
CA GLN A 342 -8.17 12.16 -23.16
C GLN A 342 -6.88 11.39 -23.44
N GLU A 343 -6.62 10.35 -22.64
CA GLU A 343 -5.57 9.33 -22.83
C GLU A 343 -5.75 8.50 -24.13
N ILE A 344 -6.77 8.83 -24.94
CA ILE A 344 -7.07 8.15 -26.20
C ILE A 344 -5.99 8.55 -27.20
N GLY A 345 -4.97 7.70 -27.25
CA GLY A 345 -4.13 7.38 -28.39
C GLY A 345 -3.74 8.60 -29.19
N THR A 346 -2.54 9.10 -28.91
CA THR A 346 -1.80 9.95 -29.85
C THR A 346 -2.06 9.41 -31.25
N VAL A 347 -2.78 10.16 -32.08
CA VAL A 347 -2.99 9.81 -33.49
C VAL A 347 -1.59 9.52 -34.02
N TYR A 348 -1.29 8.24 -34.27
CA TYR A 348 0.05 7.85 -34.68
C TYR A 348 0.24 8.45 -36.08
N ASN A 349 0.98 9.55 -36.12
CA ASN A 349 1.40 10.15 -37.37
C ASN A 349 2.20 9.09 -38.15
N ARG A 350 2.16 9.15 -39.49
CA ARG A 350 2.86 8.17 -40.34
C ARG A 350 4.32 8.00 -39.93
N GLU A 351 4.97 9.09 -39.52
CA GLU A 351 6.35 9.10 -39.00
C GLU A 351 6.53 8.20 -37.76
N LYS A 352 5.63 8.28 -36.78
CA LYS A 352 5.74 7.53 -35.50
C LYS A 352 5.53 6.03 -35.70
N LEU A 353 4.69 5.63 -36.66
CA LEU A 353 4.52 4.23 -37.05
C LEU A 353 5.80 3.69 -37.73
N LEU A 354 6.39 4.49 -38.61
CA LEU A 354 7.63 4.17 -39.32
C LEU A 354 8.81 4.05 -38.35
N GLU A 355 8.85 4.92 -37.34
CA GLU A 355 9.85 4.91 -36.28
C GLU A 355 9.71 3.70 -35.36
N MET A 356 8.48 3.34 -34.96
CA MET A 356 8.24 2.12 -34.16
C MET A 356 8.67 0.85 -34.91
N LEU A 357 8.42 0.77 -36.22
CA LEU A 357 8.89 -0.34 -37.06
C LEU A 357 10.41 -0.39 -37.16
N ARG A 358 11.09 0.76 -37.30
CA ARG A 358 12.56 0.83 -37.32
C ARG A 358 13.21 0.43 -35.99
N VAL A 359 12.60 0.80 -34.86
CA VAL A 359 13.13 0.52 -33.51
C VAL A 359 12.93 -0.94 -33.10
N THR A 360 11.97 -1.64 -33.70
CA THR A 360 11.66 -3.04 -33.34
C THR A 360 12.72 -4.04 -33.82
N ASP A 361 13.67 -3.66 -34.69
CA ASP A 361 14.52 -4.65 -35.37
C ASP A 361 16.04 -4.44 -35.28
N PRO A 362 16.70 -5.11 -34.31
CA PRO A 362 18.14 -5.35 -34.33
C PRO A 362 18.54 -6.78 -34.78
N TYR A 363 17.62 -7.72 -35.04
CA TYR A 363 17.96 -9.16 -35.04
C TYR A 363 17.65 -9.98 -36.29
N ASN A 364 16.97 -9.45 -37.32
CA ASN A 364 16.76 -10.21 -38.57
C ASN A 364 17.07 -9.37 -39.82
N ASP A 365 18.23 -9.59 -40.44
CA ASP A 365 18.60 -8.93 -41.72
C ASP A 365 17.60 -9.23 -42.86
N LEU A 366 16.87 -10.36 -42.81
CA LEU A 366 15.79 -10.68 -43.74
C LEU A 366 14.60 -9.70 -43.66
N VAL A 367 14.34 -9.09 -42.49
CA VAL A 367 13.24 -8.14 -42.30
C VAL A 367 13.64 -6.73 -42.73
N LYS A 368 14.93 -6.39 -42.72
CA LYS A 368 15.41 -5.08 -43.20
C LYS A 368 15.14 -4.84 -44.67
N GLU A 369 15.27 -5.86 -45.52
CA GLU A 369 14.98 -5.73 -46.94
C GLU A 369 13.48 -5.51 -47.19
N GLU A 370 12.62 -6.27 -46.50
CA GLU A 370 11.16 -6.07 -46.54
C GLU A 370 10.76 -4.68 -46.01
N LEU A 371 11.37 -4.23 -44.91
CA LEU A 371 11.14 -2.89 -44.36
C LEU A 371 11.59 -1.79 -45.32
N ASN A 372 12.72 -1.97 -46.01
CA ASN A 372 13.19 -1.03 -47.03
C ASN A 372 12.22 -0.97 -48.23
N ILE A 373 11.64 -2.10 -48.63
CA ILE A 373 10.61 -2.14 -49.69
C ILE A 373 9.34 -1.40 -49.24
N ILE A 374 8.87 -1.66 -48.01
CA ILE A 374 7.69 -0.97 -47.44
C ILE A 374 7.95 0.53 -47.33
N GLN A 375 9.13 0.92 -46.85
CA GLN A 375 9.54 2.31 -46.78
C GLN A 375 9.60 2.94 -48.17
N GLY A 376 10.19 2.26 -49.15
CA GLY A 376 10.23 2.73 -50.54
C GLY A 376 8.83 2.93 -51.14
N ALA A 377 7.89 2.00 -50.86
CA ALA A 377 6.50 2.12 -51.30
C ALA A 377 5.76 3.30 -50.65
N LEU A 378 6.04 3.57 -49.37
CA LEU A 378 5.49 4.72 -48.65
C LEU A 378 6.09 6.03 -49.18
N GLU A 379 7.39 6.07 -49.45
CA GLU A 379 8.11 7.23 -49.99
C GLU A 379 7.71 7.54 -51.45
N LEU A 380 7.31 6.54 -52.24
CA LEU A 380 6.88 6.71 -53.63
C LEU A 380 5.71 7.70 -53.76
N ARG A 381 4.80 7.72 -52.77
CA ARG A 381 3.66 8.64 -52.73
C ARG A 381 4.02 10.07 -52.35
N THR A 382 5.17 10.27 -51.70
CA THR A 382 5.59 11.58 -51.21
C THR A 382 6.64 12.23 -52.08
N LYS A 383 7.58 11.46 -52.63
CA LYS A 383 8.68 11.93 -53.47
C LYS A 383 8.17 12.40 -54.84
N THR A 384 8.87 13.38 -55.40
CA THR A 384 8.63 13.87 -56.76
C THR A 384 9.71 13.36 -57.72
N VAL A 385 9.49 13.54 -59.02
CA VAL A 385 10.49 13.24 -60.05
C VAL A 385 11.80 14.00 -59.79
N GLU A 386 11.73 15.24 -59.30
CA GLU A 386 12.91 16.04 -58.94
C GLU A 386 13.85 15.35 -57.93
N ASP A 387 13.29 14.60 -56.98
CA ASP A 387 14.07 13.91 -55.93
C ASP A 387 14.96 12.78 -56.46
N VAL A 388 14.63 12.24 -57.65
CA VAL A 388 15.28 11.05 -58.23
C VAL A 388 15.77 11.25 -59.67
N MET A 389 15.54 12.42 -60.27
CA MET A 389 15.94 12.70 -61.66
C MET A 389 17.46 12.78 -61.82
N THR A 390 17.96 12.29 -62.95
CA THR A 390 19.35 12.55 -63.37
C THR A 390 19.46 13.98 -63.90
N PRO A 391 20.36 14.83 -63.37
CA PRO A 391 20.55 16.17 -63.89
C PRO A 391 20.95 16.18 -65.37
N LEU A 392 20.37 17.08 -66.18
CA LEU A 392 20.60 17.15 -67.64
C LEU A 392 22.08 17.24 -68.04
N ARG A 393 22.92 17.88 -67.21
CA ARG A 393 24.37 17.99 -67.41
C ARG A 393 25.10 16.64 -67.38
N ASP A 394 24.55 15.67 -66.65
CA ASP A 394 25.12 14.35 -66.42
C ASP A 394 24.51 13.30 -67.39
N CYS A 395 23.58 13.72 -68.25
CA CYS A 395 22.99 12.88 -69.28
C CYS A 395 23.94 12.70 -70.48
N PHE A 396 24.14 11.45 -70.89
CA PHE A 396 24.72 11.13 -72.19
C PHE A 396 23.68 11.36 -73.29
N MET A 397 24.01 12.20 -74.26
CA MET A 397 23.09 12.64 -75.31
C MET A 397 23.85 12.75 -76.62
N ILE A 398 23.15 12.53 -77.73
CA ILE A 398 23.73 12.61 -79.07
C ILE A 398 23.08 13.73 -79.88
N THR A 399 23.85 14.40 -80.73
CA THR A 399 23.32 15.43 -81.64
C THR A 399 22.50 14.78 -82.75
N GLY A 400 21.37 15.36 -83.12
CA GLY A 400 20.53 14.88 -84.23
C GLY A 400 21.24 14.87 -85.57
N GLU A 401 22.27 15.71 -85.75
CA GLU A 401 23.10 15.75 -86.97
C GLU A 401 24.24 14.72 -86.97
N ALA A 402 24.31 13.84 -85.98
CA ALA A 402 25.35 12.82 -85.89
C ALA A 402 25.23 11.79 -87.04
N ILE A 403 26.38 11.27 -87.45
CA ILE A 403 26.48 10.17 -88.40
C ILE A 403 26.82 8.91 -87.61
N LEU A 404 26.12 7.82 -87.88
CA LEU A 404 26.36 6.52 -87.24
C LEU A 404 27.55 5.82 -87.91
N ASP A 405 28.73 6.39 -87.72
CA ASP A 405 30.01 5.80 -88.12
C ASP A 405 30.55 4.89 -87.01
N PHE A 406 31.65 4.18 -87.28
CA PHE A 406 32.28 3.29 -86.31
C PHE A 406 32.59 3.99 -84.97
N ASN A 407 33.09 5.23 -85.00
CA ASN A 407 33.44 5.96 -83.78
C ASN A 407 32.21 6.30 -82.93
N THR A 408 31.16 6.83 -83.56
CA THR A 408 29.92 7.23 -82.88
C THR A 408 29.18 6.00 -82.35
N MET A 409 29.15 4.91 -83.13
CA MET A 409 28.57 3.65 -82.68
C MET A 409 29.37 3.04 -81.53
N SER A 410 30.71 3.10 -81.57
CA SER A 410 31.56 2.70 -80.44
C SER A 410 31.27 3.53 -79.19
N GLU A 411 31.16 4.86 -79.30
CA GLU A 411 30.83 5.74 -78.17
C GLU A 411 29.46 5.41 -77.56
N ILE A 412 28.45 5.17 -78.40
CA ILE A 412 27.10 4.74 -77.97
C ILE A 412 27.19 3.42 -77.19
N MET A 413 27.92 2.43 -77.71
CA MET A 413 28.03 1.11 -77.09
C MET A 413 28.85 1.13 -75.80
N GLU A 414 29.92 1.93 -75.75
CA GLU A 414 30.75 2.13 -74.55
C GLU A 414 29.96 2.82 -73.43
N SER A 415 29.00 3.69 -73.76
CA SER A 415 28.15 4.35 -72.77
C SER A 415 27.26 3.39 -71.97
N GLY A 416 26.91 2.23 -72.55
CA GLY A 416 26.06 1.21 -71.92
C GLY A 416 24.60 1.61 -71.71
N TYR A 417 24.15 2.78 -72.20
CA TYR A 417 22.77 3.24 -72.04
C TYR A 417 21.85 2.68 -73.12
N THR A 418 20.69 2.13 -72.73
CA THR A 418 19.71 1.58 -73.70
C THR A 418 18.91 2.65 -74.43
N ARG A 419 18.70 3.82 -73.81
CA ARG A 419 17.90 4.94 -74.33
C ARG A 419 18.72 6.21 -74.28
N ILE A 420 18.93 6.85 -75.42
CA ILE A 420 19.80 8.02 -75.56
C ILE A 420 18.99 9.17 -76.15
N PRO A 421 18.81 10.28 -75.42
CA PRO A 421 18.14 11.46 -75.95
C PRO A 421 18.91 12.08 -77.11
N VAL A 422 18.18 12.50 -78.14
CA VAL A 422 18.69 13.18 -79.32
C VAL A 422 18.27 14.65 -79.27
N PHE A 423 19.26 15.55 -79.34
CA PHE A 423 19.02 16.99 -79.26
C PHE A 423 19.41 17.71 -80.56
N GLU A 424 18.75 18.84 -80.84
CA GLU A 424 19.07 19.71 -81.96
C GLU A 424 19.50 21.10 -81.49
N GLY A 425 20.71 21.50 -81.86
CA GLY A 425 21.31 22.78 -81.46
C GLY A 425 21.77 22.75 -80.00
N GLU A 426 20.89 23.14 -79.08
CA GLU A 426 21.18 23.15 -77.64
C GLU A 426 20.77 21.84 -76.96
N ARG A 427 21.52 21.41 -75.94
CA ARG A 427 21.21 20.19 -75.17
C ARG A 427 19.86 20.22 -74.45
N SER A 428 19.31 21.41 -74.20
CA SER A 428 17.98 21.59 -73.62
C SER A 428 16.85 21.28 -74.61
N ASN A 429 17.14 21.29 -75.92
CA ASN A 429 16.16 21.05 -76.97
C ASN A 429 16.20 19.58 -77.43
N ILE A 430 15.58 18.70 -76.63
CA ILE A 430 15.46 17.26 -76.93
C ILE A 430 14.31 17.05 -77.91
N VAL A 431 14.62 16.51 -79.09
CA VAL A 431 13.65 16.34 -80.19
C VAL A 431 13.29 14.89 -80.46
N ASP A 432 14.16 13.94 -80.11
CA ASP A 432 13.98 12.52 -80.39
C ASP A 432 14.65 11.62 -79.33
N LEU A 433 14.37 10.32 -79.39
CA LEU A 433 14.95 9.29 -78.52
C LEU A 433 15.48 8.14 -79.37
N LEU A 434 16.77 7.80 -79.20
CA LEU A 434 17.41 6.67 -79.85
C LEU A 434 17.42 5.46 -78.92
N PHE A 435 16.94 4.30 -79.38
CA PHE A 435 17.17 3.04 -78.69
C PHE A 435 18.33 2.27 -79.33
N VAL A 436 19.22 1.73 -78.49
CA VAL A 436 20.37 0.95 -78.99
C VAL A 436 19.94 -0.27 -79.81
N LYS A 437 18.76 -0.84 -79.52
CA LYS A 437 18.20 -1.95 -80.32
C LYS A 437 17.88 -1.56 -81.77
N ASP A 438 17.65 -0.27 -82.05
CA ASP A 438 17.34 0.21 -83.39
C ASP A 438 18.59 0.22 -84.28
N LEU A 439 19.78 0.20 -83.65
CA LEU A 439 21.06 0.10 -84.33
C LEU A 439 21.40 -1.33 -84.77
N ALA A 440 20.57 -2.33 -84.44
CA ALA A 440 20.85 -3.74 -84.71
C ALA A 440 21.01 -4.08 -86.21
N PHE A 441 20.37 -3.29 -87.09
CA PHE A 441 20.46 -3.45 -88.54
C PHE A 441 21.22 -2.31 -89.22
N VAL A 442 21.92 -1.47 -88.43
CA VAL A 442 22.73 -0.38 -88.96
C VAL A 442 24.16 -0.88 -89.11
N ASP A 443 24.65 -0.86 -90.34
CA ASP A 443 26.06 -1.14 -90.63
C ASP A 443 26.89 0.15 -90.41
N PRO A 444 27.92 0.13 -89.55
CA PRO A 444 28.83 1.27 -89.39
C PRO A 444 29.52 1.70 -90.68
N ASP A 445 29.72 0.77 -91.63
CA ASP A 445 30.38 1.05 -92.91
C ASP A 445 29.50 1.92 -93.83
N ASP A 446 28.17 1.89 -93.65
CA ASP A 446 27.22 2.69 -94.43
C ASP A 446 27.19 4.17 -94.01
N CYS A 447 27.76 4.52 -92.85
CA CYS A 447 27.79 5.88 -92.31
C CYS A 447 26.39 6.55 -92.37
N THR A 448 25.37 5.83 -91.92
CA THR A 448 23.98 6.28 -92.01
C THR A 448 23.73 7.49 -91.09
N PRO A 449 23.10 8.59 -91.56
CA PRO A 449 22.73 9.70 -90.69
C PRO A 449 21.75 9.27 -89.59
N LEU A 450 21.97 9.71 -88.35
CA LEU A 450 21.09 9.40 -87.22
C LEU A 450 19.64 9.86 -87.46
N LYS A 451 19.45 10.98 -88.18
CA LYS A 451 18.13 11.49 -88.59
C LYS A 451 17.29 10.47 -89.35
N THR A 452 17.91 9.59 -90.12
CA THR A 452 17.19 8.56 -90.89
C THR A 452 16.60 7.51 -89.96
N ILE A 453 17.38 7.07 -88.96
CA ILE A 453 16.97 6.05 -87.99
C ILE A 453 15.92 6.61 -87.04
N THR A 454 16.17 7.79 -86.46
CA THR A 454 15.22 8.46 -85.55
C THR A 454 13.89 8.76 -86.23
N LYS A 455 13.91 9.24 -87.48
CA LYS A 455 12.68 9.46 -88.25
C LYS A 455 11.95 8.18 -88.67
N PHE A 456 12.69 7.08 -88.89
CA PHE A 456 12.09 5.79 -89.25
C PHE A 456 11.37 5.14 -88.07
N TYR A 457 12.00 5.11 -86.89
CA TYR A 457 11.43 4.50 -85.69
C TYR A 457 10.48 5.45 -84.94
N ASN A 458 10.76 6.76 -84.94
CA ASN A 458 9.94 7.84 -84.41
C ASN A 458 9.35 7.51 -83.02
N HIS A 459 10.23 7.21 -82.05
CA HIS A 459 9.83 6.84 -80.70
C HIS A 459 9.12 8.00 -79.99
N PRO A 460 8.00 7.75 -79.29
CA PRO A 460 7.28 8.80 -78.58
C PRO A 460 8.12 9.36 -77.42
N LEU A 461 8.08 10.69 -77.26
CA LEU A 461 8.69 11.38 -76.13
C LEU A 461 7.67 11.59 -75.01
N HIS A 462 8.02 11.08 -73.83
CA HIS A 462 7.19 11.22 -72.63
C HIS A 462 7.73 12.36 -71.74
N PHE A 463 7.11 13.54 -71.83
CA PHE A 463 7.50 14.70 -71.04
C PHE A 463 6.72 14.76 -69.73
N VAL A 464 7.42 15.07 -68.64
CA VAL A 464 6.84 15.21 -67.30
C VAL A 464 7.37 16.46 -66.60
N PHE A 465 6.56 17.00 -65.69
CA PHE A 465 6.97 18.10 -64.82
C PHE A 465 7.77 17.58 -63.62
N ASN A 466 8.55 18.46 -62.99
CA ASN A 466 9.42 18.12 -61.86
C ASN A 466 8.64 17.82 -60.57
N ASP A 467 7.45 18.38 -60.43
CA ASP A 467 6.54 18.21 -59.29
C ASP A 467 5.67 16.95 -59.37
N THR A 468 5.69 16.24 -60.49
CA THR A 468 4.99 14.96 -60.67
C THR A 468 5.43 13.96 -59.60
N LYS A 469 4.45 13.28 -58.99
CA LYS A 469 4.71 12.26 -57.97
C LYS A 469 5.17 10.95 -58.59
N LEU A 470 6.03 10.21 -57.87
CA LEU A 470 6.60 8.97 -58.38
C LEU A 470 5.58 7.84 -58.54
N ASP A 471 4.47 7.87 -57.80
CA ASP A 471 3.38 6.90 -57.95
C ASP A 471 2.66 7.08 -59.30
N ALA A 472 2.34 8.31 -59.68
CA ALA A 472 1.80 8.64 -61.00
C ALA A 472 2.81 8.32 -62.12
N MET A 473 4.09 8.69 -61.94
CA MET A 473 5.15 8.39 -62.90
C MET A 473 5.30 6.88 -63.16
N LEU A 474 5.23 6.06 -62.10
CA LEU A 474 5.31 4.61 -62.22
C LEU A 474 4.09 4.03 -62.94
N GLU A 475 2.90 4.58 -62.74
CA GLU A 475 1.70 4.18 -63.48
C GLU A 475 1.82 4.51 -64.97
N GLU A 476 2.35 5.68 -65.33
CA GLU A 476 2.61 6.07 -66.72
C GLU A 476 3.64 5.13 -67.38
N PHE A 477 4.77 4.86 -66.70
CA PHE A 477 5.76 3.90 -67.21
C PHE A 477 5.21 2.48 -67.39
N LYS A 478 4.24 2.06 -66.56
CA LYS A 478 3.60 0.75 -66.69
C LYS A 478 2.61 0.66 -67.85
N LYS A 479 1.98 1.78 -68.23
CA LYS A 479 1.08 1.82 -69.40
C LYS A 479 1.85 1.67 -70.70
N GLY A 480 3.07 2.23 -70.76
CA GLY A 480 3.98 2.04 -71.88
C GLY A 480 3.52 2.71 -73.17
N ASP A 481 2.71 3.77 -73.05
CA ASP A 481 2.27 4.62 -74.17
C ASP A 481 3.39 5.57 -74.61
#